data_AF-A0A6P0X9Q7-F1
#
_entry.id   AF-A0A6P0X9Q7-F1
#
_cell.length_a   1.000
_cell.length_b   1.000
_cell.length_c   1.000
_cell.angle_alpha   90.00
_cell.angle_beta   90.00
_cell.angle_gamma   90.00
#
_symmetry.space_group_name_H-M   'P 1'
#
loop_
_entity.id
_entity.type
_entity.pdbx_description
1 polymer ?
#
loop_
_entity_poly.entity_id
_entity_poly.type
_entity_poly.pdbx_seq_one_letter_code
_entity_poly.pdbx_strand_id
1 'polypeptide(L)'
;GEQTVKLEAGDAIVYPSSFLHRVEPVTEGIRLVAVAWVQSLVRDPQDREILFDLDTVRRAIFHKDGKTTEFDLISKSYSNLLRKWSDV
;
A
#
# COMPACT_ATOMS: atom_id res chain seq x y z
N GLY A 1 17.70 1.97 -9.66
CA GLY A 1 18.73 2.88 -9.15
C GLY A 1 18.54 3.05 -7.66
N GLU A 2 19.57 3.45 -6.93
CA GLU A 2 19.47 3.75 -5.49
C GLU A 2 18.57 4.98 -5.29
N GLN A 3 17.63 4.92 -4.34
CA GLN A 3 16.78 6.04 -3.96
C GLN A 3 17.07 6.42 -2.51
N THR A 4 17.43 7.67 -2.29
CA THR A 4 17.71 8.20 -0.95
C THR A 4 16.45 8.85 -0.38
N VAL A 5 16.12 8.53 0.87
CA VAL A 5 14.94 9.05 1.55
C VAL A 5 15.33 9.61 2.91
N LYS A 6 14.95 10.86 3.18
CA LYS A 6 15.05 11.51 4.50
C LYS A 6 13.84 12.42 4.66
N LEU A 7 12.82 11.92 5.35
CA LEU A 7 11.58 12.67 5.60
C LEU A 7 11.66 13.53 6.86
N GLU A 8 10.74 14.48 6.97
CA GLU A 8 10.55 15.34 8.14
C GLU A 8 10.00 14.54 9.34
N ALA A 9 10.07 15.13 10.53
CA ALA A 9 9.51 14.50 11.72
C ALA A 9 7.98 14.39 11.63
N GLY A 10 7.45 13.19 11.83
CA GLY A 10 6.02 12.88 11.72
C GLY A 10 5.62 12.20 10.42
N ASP A 11 6.47 12.25 9.40
CA ASP A 11 6.24 11.55 8.13
C ASP A 11 6.65 10.07 8.21
N ALA A 12 6.08 9.26 7.33
CA ALA A 12 6.39 7.84 7.22
C ALA A 12 6.63 7.43 5.76
N ILE A 13 7.52 6.45 5.58
CA ILE A 13 7.68 5.72 4.32
C ILE A 13 7.31 4.26 4.53
N VAL A 14 6.63 3.68 3.56
CA VAL A 14 6.28 2.25 3.50
C VAL A 14 6.89 1.68 2.23
N TYR A 15 7.56 0.55 2.34
CA TYR A 15 8.20 -0.14 1.22
C TYR A 15 8.12 -1.66 1.40
N PRO A 16 8.21 -2.45 0.32
CA PRO A 16 8.26 -3.90 0.41
C PRO A 16 9.48 -4.34 1.23
N SER A 17 9.27 -5.22 2.20
CA SER A 17 10.35 -5.77 3.02
C SER A 17 11.36 -6.61 2.25
N SER A 18 11.06 -6.96 0.98
CA SER A 18 12.00 -7.60 0.04
C SER A 18 13.02 -6.63 -0.56
N PHE A 19 12.85 -5.32 -0.40
CA PHE A 19 13.80 -4.34 -0.91
C PHE A 19 15.08 -4.37 -0.08
N LEU A 20 16.21 -4.55 -0.76
CA LEU A 20 17.52 -4.32 -0.15
C LEU A 20 17.65 -2.84 0.18
N HIS A 21 17.91 -2.53 1.44
CA HIS A 21 18.04 -1.15 1.92
C HIS A 21 19.10 -1.07 3.01
N ARG A 22 19.62 0.14 3.22
CA ARG A 22 20.56 0.48 4.29
C ARG A 22 20.28 1.89 4.80
N VAL A 23 20.66 2.14 6.04
CA VAL A 23 20.71 3.50 6.61
C VAL A 23 22.17 3.93 6.62
N GLU A 24 22.48 5.03 5.93
CA GLU A 24 23.82 5.62 5.96
C GLU A 24 24.17 6.11 7.38
N PRO A 25 25.46 6.08 7.79
CA PRO A 25 25.87 6.55 9.10
C PRO A 25 25.45 8.00 9.37
N VAL A 26 24.93 8.26 10.57
CA VAL A 26 24.68 9.64 11.04
C VAL A 26 26.02 10.26 11.42
N THR A 27 26.45 11.28 10.68
CA THR A 27 27.76 11.94 10.89
C THR A 27 27.77 12.91 12.07
N GLU A 28 26.60 13.44 12.45
CA GLU A 28 26.43 14.37 13.57
C GLU A 28 25.00 14.28 14.13
N GLY A 29 24.85 14.41 15.45
CA GLY A 29 23.56 14.34 16.14
C GLY A 29 23.00 12.92 16.23
N ILE A 30 21.66 12.81 16.31
CA ILE A 30 20.94 11.53 16.50
C ILE A 30 19.70 11.53 15.59
N ARG A 31 19.42 10.39 14.92
CA ARG A 31 18.20 10.17 14.15
C ARG A 31 17.32 9.13 14.86
N LEU A 32 16.32 9.60 15.61
CA LEU A 32 15.32 8.74 16.23
C LEU A 32 14.22 8.40 15.21
N VAL A 33 13.85 7.13 15.13
CA VAL A 33 12.80 6.62 14.25
C VAL A 33 12.02 5.50 14.92
N ALA A 34 10.78 5.29 14.49
CA ALA A 34 10.05 4.05 14.74
C ALA A 34 10.16 3.16 13.50
N VAL A 35 10.49 1.88 13.69
CA VAL A 35 10.52 0.88 12.62
C VAL A 35 9.54 -0.23 12.97
N ALA A 36 8.69 -0.59 12.02
CA ALA A 36 7.67 -1.60 12.20
C ALA A 36 7.50 -2.42 10.93
N TRP A 37 6.90 -3.59 11.09
CA TRP A 37 6.44 -4.44 10.00
C TRP A 37 4.92 -4.58 10.10
N VAL A 38 4.26 -4.60 8.95
CA VAL A 38 2.83 -4.84 8.84
C VAL A 38 2.63 -6.07 7.97
N GLN A 39 1.88 -7.04 8.47
CA GLN A 39 1.46 -8.18 7.67
C GLN A 39 0.23 -7.79 6.85
N SER A 40 0.34 -7.91 5.53
CA SER A 40 -0.81 -7.81 4.65
C SER A 40 -1.67 -9.07 4.75
N LEU A 41 -2.99 -8.90 4.64
CA LEU A 41 -3.94 -10.00 4.44
C LEU A 41 -3.69 -10.75 3.13
N VAL A 42 -3.24 -10.04 2.08
CA VAL A 42 -2.90 -10.62 0.78
C VAL A 42 -1.40 -10.76 0.67
N ARG A 43 -0.92 -12.00 0.52
CA ARG A 43 0.50 -12.35 0.55
C ARG A 43 1.26 -11.90 -0.70
N ASP A 44 0.71 -12.14 -1.89
CA ASP A 44 1.37 -11.81 -3.15
C ASP A 44 1.32 -10.30 -3.43
N PRO A 45 2.46 -9.62 -3.71
CA PRO A 45 2.46 -8.21 -4.09
C PRO A 45 1.67 -7.89 -5.36
N GLN A 46 1.65 -8.78 -6.36
CA GLN A 46 0.92 -8.55 -7.61
C GLN A 46 -0.59 -8.58 -7.38
N ASP A 47 -1.06 -9.50 -6.54
CA ASP A 47 -2.48 -9.55 -6.14
C ASP A 47 -2.88 -8.30 -5.34
N ARG A 48 -1.98 -7.77 -4.50
CA ARG A 48 -2.20 -6.49 -3.79
C ARG A 48 -2.31 -5.31 -4.74
N GLU A 49 -1.45 -5.26 -5.75
CA GLU A 49 -1.46 -4.20 -6.77
C GLU A 49 -2.78 -4.21 -7.55
N ILE A 50 -3.26 -5.38 -7.98
CA ILE A 50 -4.57 -5.52 -8.65
C ILE A 50 -5.70 -5.02 -7.75
N LEU A 51 -5.71 -5.38 -6.47
CA LEU A 51 -6.73 -4.89 -5.52
C LEU A 51 -6.64 -3.37 -5.35
N PHE A 52 -5.44 -2.80 -5.28
CA PHE A 52 -5.23 -1.37 -5.17
C PHE A 52 -5.78 -0.61 -6.38
N ASP A 53 -5.52 -1.09 -7.59
CA ASP A 53 -6.03 -0.49 -8.83
C ASP A 53 -7.56 -0.55 -8.90
N LEU A 54 -8.14 -1.71 -8.57
CA LEU A 54 -9.59 -1.89 -8.53
C LEU A 54 -10.25 -0.94 -7.51
N ASP A 55 -9.67 -0.78 -6.32
CA ASP A 55 -10.19 0.15 -5.31
C ASP A 55 -10.05 1.61 -5.74
N THR A 56 -8.94 1.96 -6.42
CA THR A 56 -8.72 3.31 -6.96
C THR A 56 -9.82 3.67 -7.97
N VAL A 57 -10.10 2.78 -8.93
CA VAL A 57 -11.19 2.99 -9.90
C VAL A 57 -12.56 2.99 -9.23
N ARG A 58 -12.80 2.08 -8.27
CA ARG A 58 -14.04 2.01 -7.49
C ARG A 58 -14.35 3.34 -6.80
N ARG A 59 -13.34 3.94 -6.14
CA ARG A 59 -13.46 5.26 -5.49
C ARG A 59 -13.69 6.38 -6.49
N ALA A 60 -12.99 6.36 -7.63
CA ALA A 60 -13.12 7.37 -8.67
C ALA A 60 -14.54 7.39 -9.27
N ILE A 61 -15.11 6.22 -9.58
CA ILE A 61 -16.49 6.11 -10.08
C ILE A 61 -17.47 6.64 -9.04
N PHE A 62 -17.33 6.24 -7.78
CA PHE A 62 -18.24 6.70 -6.72
C PHE A 62 -18.17 8.21 -6.51
N HIS A 63 -16.98 8.79 -6.57
CA HIS A 63 -16.80 10.22 -6.42
C HIS A 63 -17.46 11.02 -7.56
N LYS A 64 -17.38 10.49 -8.78
CA LYS A 64 -17.92 11.17 -9.97
C LYS A 64 -19.43 11.01 -10.10
N ASP A 65 -19.93 9.79 -9.97
CA ASP A 65 -21.29 9.41 -10.37
C ASP A 65 -22.13 8.84 -9.21
N GLY A 66 -21.53 8.69 -8.03
CA GLY A 66 -22.18 8.04 -6.88
C GLY A 66 -22.33 6.54 -7.06
N LYS A 67 -23.40 5.98 -6.49
CA LYS A 67 -23.71 4.56 -6.62
C LYS A 67 -24.29 4.27 -8.01
N THR A 68 -23.60 3.43 -8.77
CA THR A 68 -24.03 2.94 -10.09
C THR A 68 -23.93 1.41 -10.16
N THR A 69 -24.46 0.81 -11.23
CA THR A 69 -24.33 -0.64 -11.48
C THR A 69 -22.86 -1.05 -11.64
N GLU A 70 -22.05 -0.23 -12.32
CA GLU A 70 -20.62 -0.46 -12.55
C GLU A 70 -19.84 -0.38 -11.24
N PHE A 71 -20.16 0.61 -10.39
CA PHE A 71 -19.60 0.69 -9.04
C PHE A 71 -19.91 -0.57 -8.22
N ASP A 72 -21.16 -1.05 -8.27
CA ASP A 72 -21.57 -2.25 -7.54
C ASP A 72 -20.85 -3.50 -8.07
N LEU A 73 -20.66 -3.62 -9.39
CA LEU A 73 -19.93 -4.73 -10.01
C LEU A 73 -18.43 -4.73 -9.64
N ILE A 74 -17.79 -3.57 -9.64
CA ILE A 74 -16.37 -3.46 -9.23
C ILE A 74 -16.25 -3.72 -7.72
N SER A 75 -17.16 -3.19 -6.90
CA SER A 75 -17.16 -3.43 -5.45
C SER A 75 -17.33 -4.92 -5.12
N LYS A 76 -18.22 -5.62 -5.83
CA LYS A 76 -18.39 -7.07 -5.73
C LYS A 76 -17.12 -7.82 -6.14
N SER A 77 -16.52 -7.44 -7.27
CA SER A 77 -15.31 -8.08 -7.79
C SER A 77 -14.11 -7.90 -6.84
N TYR A 78 -13.89 -6.67 -6.35
CA TYR A 78 -12.90 -6.36 -5.33
C TYR A 78 -13.09 -7.24 -4.08
N SER A 79 -14.32 -7.30 -3.55
CA SER A 79 -14.63 -8.11 -2.35
C SER A 79 -14.41 -9.61 -2.57
N ASN A 80 -14.73 -10.11 -3.77
CA ASN A 80 -14.49 -11.51 -4.13
C ASN A 80 -13.00 -11.84 -4.21
N LEU A 81 -12.22 -10.98 -4.86
CA LEU A 81 -10.77 -11.16 -4.99
C LEU A 81 -10.07 -11.04 -3.64
N LEU A 82 -10.46 -10.06 -2.81
CA LEU A 82 -9.95 -9.94 -1.45
C LEU A 82 -10.19 -11.23 -0.65
N ARG A 83 -11.41 -11.77 -0.66
CA ARG A 83 -11.69 -13.06 -0.01
C ARG A 83 -10.88 -14.23 -0.57
N LYS A 84 -10.65 -14.23 -1.88
CA LYS A 84 -9.93 -15.31 -2.56
C LYS A 84 -8.43 -15.32 -2.24
N TRP A 85 -7.83 -14.14 -2.10
CA TRP A 85 -6.39 -13.95 -1.93
C TRP A 85 -5.97 -13.67 -0.49
N SER A 86 -6.94 -13.47 0.41
CA SER A 86 -6.66 -13.20 1.81
C SER A 86 -6.30 -14.49 2.55
N ASP A 87 -5.17 -14.44 3.26
CA ASP A 87 -4.72 -15.46 4.20
C ASP A 87 -5.26 -15.11 5.60
N VAL A 88 -6.55 -15.39 5.85
CA VAL A 88 -7.20 -15.26 7.18
C VAL A 88 -7.47 -16.63 7.79
#